data_AF-A0A818QX57-F1
#
_entry.id   AF-A0A818QX57-F1
#
_cell.length_a   1.000
_cell.length_b   1.000
_cell.length_c   1.000
_cell.angle_alpha   90.00
_cell.angle_beta   90.00
_cell.angle_gamma   90.00
#
_symmetry.space_group_name_H-M   'P 1'
#
loop_
_entity.id
_entity.type
_entity.pdbx_description
1 polymer ?
#
loop_
_entity_poly.entity_id
_entity_poly.type
_entity_poly.pdbx_seq_one_letter_code
_entity_poly.pdbx_strand_id
1 'polypeptide(L)'
;MIIIIICNLDDDPVPVSFHHNGYLLCGSENSVKLFEENYRTQTSLGAKLKLLTPTMLNKQFPWLNTDGIAIGCFGVQNEGWLDPWAFLTAFRQKALSLGVLYLNAELVGFDKAKRIWADGTIENQLDKALVS
;
A
#
# COMPACT_ATOMS: atom_id res chain seq x y z
N MET A 1 -7.25 -4.88 -6.93
CA MET A 1 -8.28 -3.82 -6.97
C MET A 1 -8.18 -3.05 -5.66
N ILE A 2 -7.46 -1.94 -5.65
CA ILE A 2 -7.40 -1.04 -4.49
C ILE A 2 -8.55 -0.05 -4.67
N ILE A 3 -9.71 -0.37 -4.10
CA ILE A 3 -10.78 0.60 -3.89
C ILE A 3 -10.56 1.11 -2.47
N ILE A 4 -9.97 2.29 -2.32
CA ILE A 4 -9.96 2.95 -1.01
C ILE A 4 -11.09 3.97 -1.02
N ILE A 5 -12.23 3.58 -0.46
CA ILE A 5 -13.29 4.51 -0.13
C ILE A 5 -13.16 4.78 1.36
N ILE A 6 -12.59 5.94 1.70
CA ILE A 6 -12.68 6.50 3.03
C ILE A 6 -13.65 7.65 2.92
N CYS A 7 -14.78 7.53 3.60
CA CYS A 7 -15.76 8.59 3.67
C CYS A 7 -15.54 9.47 4.90
N ASN A 8 -15.97 10.73 4.80
CA ASN A 8 -16.08 11.66 5.92
C ASN A 8 -17.30 11.33 6.81
N LEU A 9 -17.57 12.22 7.77
CA LEU A 9 -18.68 12.11 8.74
C LEU A 9 -20.06 12.01 8.07
N ASP A 10 -20.26 12.70 6.94
CA ASP A 10 -21.51 12.71 6.17
C ASP A 10 -21.53 11.63 5.06
N ASP A 11 -20.64 10.64 5.16
CA ASP A 11 -20.38 9.59 4.17
C ASP A 11 -19.94 10.08 2.78
N ASP A 12 -19.60 11.35 2.64
CA ASP A 12 -18.96 11.91 1.45
C ASP A 12 -17.53 11.38 1.26
N PRO A 13 -17.14 10.99 0.03
CA PRO A 13 -15.77 10.54 -0.23
C PRO A 13 -14.76 11.66 0.00
N VAL A 14 -13.68 11.36 0.73
CA VAL A 14 -12.60 12.34 0.91
C VAL A 14 -11.80 12.47 -0.40
N PRO A 15 -11.66 13.68 -0.97
CA PRO A 15 -10.80 13.87 -2.13
C PRO A 15 -9.34 13.71 -1.70
N VAL A 16 -8.78 12.54 -2.00
CA VAL A 16 -7.35 12.21 -1.74
C VAL A 16 -6.47 12.47 -2.96
N SER A 17 -7.01 13.14 -3.99
CA SER A 17 -6.31 13.47 -5.24
C SER A 17 -5.59 12.26 -5.84
N PHE A 18 -6.30 11.13 -6.00
CA PHE A 18 -5.70 9.93 -6.58
C PHE A 18 -5.52 10.08 -8.10
N HIS A 19 -4.29 9.87 -8.56
CA HIS A 19 -3.88 9.97 -9.96
C HIS A 19 -3.64 8.57 -10.54
N HIS A 20 -4.51 8.14 -11.45
CA HIS A 20 -4.54 6.78 -12.04
C HIS A 20 -3.45 6.50 -13.10
N ASN A 21 -2.25 7.05 -12.96
CA ASN A 21 -1.21 6.98 -14.00
C ASN A 21 -0.33 5.72 -13.92
N GLY A 22 -0.65 4.78 -13.02
CA GLY A 22 0.06 3.50 -12.91
C GLY A 22 1.53 3.62 -12.52
N TYR A 23 2.21 2.47 -12.42
CA TYR A 23 3.67 2.43 -12.29
C TYR A 23 4.30 1.64 -13.44
N LEU A 24 5.40 2.18 -13.97
CA LEU A 24 6.26 1.50 -14.94
C LEU A 24 7.52 1.03 -14.22
N LEU A 25 7.73 -0.28 -14.20
CA LEU A 25 8.98 -0.91 -13.76
C LEU A 25 9.77 -1.33 -14.99
N CYS A 26 11.08 -1.07 -15.00
CA CYS A 26 11.97 -1.40 -16.10
C CYS A 26 13.06 -2.38 -15.63
N GLY A 27 13.36 -3.36 -16.47
CA GLY A 27 14.34 -4.41 -16.20
C GLY A 27 15.38 -4.53 -17.31
N SER A 28 16.61 -4.87 -16.93
CA SER A 28 17.67 -5.27 -17.85
C SER A 28 17.52 -6.73 -18.29
N GLU A 29 18.35 -7.18 -19.23
CA GLU A 29 18.33 -8.56 -19.78
C GLU A 29 18.34 -9.63 -18.68
N ASN A 30 19.14 -9.43 -17.63
CA ASN A 30 19.27 -10.38 -16.52
C ASN A 30 17.98 -10.53 -15.70
N SER A 31 17.08 -9.56 -15.76
CA SER A 31 15.84 -9.52 -14.99
C SER A 31 14.60 -9.98 -15.77
N VAL A 32 14.74 -10.29 -17.07
CA VAL A 32 13.60 -10.62 -17.95
C VAL A 32 12.77 -11.79 -17.41
N LYS A 33 13.42 -12.88 -17.02
CA LYS A 33 12.73 -14.06 -16.46
C LYS A 33 11.93 -13.72 -15.21
N LEU A 34 12.51 -12.91 -14.31
CA LEU A 34 11.84 -12.46 -13.09
C LEU A 34 10.61 -11.60 -13.42
N PHE A 35 10.69 -10.72 -14.41
CA PHE A 35 9.55 -9.92 -14.87
C PHE A 35 8.42 -10.79 -15.42
N GLU A 36 8.74 -11.81 -16.23
CA GLU A 36 7.75 -12.74 -16.78
C GLU A 36 7.07 -13.59 -15.70
N GLU A 37 7.83 -14.09 -14.73
CA GLU A 37 7.31 -14.85 -13.58
C GLU A 37 6.42 -13.99 -12.68
N ASN A 38 6.87 -12.77 -12.36
CA ASN A 38 6.10 -11.80 -11.59
C ASN A 38 4.83 -11.38 -12.31
N TYR A 39 4.91 -11.13 -13.62
CA TYR A 39 3.74 -10.79 -14.44
C TYR A 39 2.71 -11.92 -14.42
N ARG A 40 3.13 -13.18 -14.62
CA ARG A 40 2.24 -14.35 -14.53
C ARG A 40 1.57 -14.47 -13.17
N THR A 41 2.33 -14.26 -12.10
CA THR A 41 1.82 -14.34 -10.72
C THR A 41 0.83 -13.22 -10.42
N GLN A 42 1.18 -11.98 -10.77
CA GLN A 42 0.32 -10.82 -10.50
C GLN A 42 -0.96 -10.86 -11.34
N THR A 43 -0.87 -11.24 -12.61
CA THR A 43 -2.05 -11.37 -13.49
C THR A 43 -2.96 -12.52 -13.07
N SER A 44 -2.43 -13.64 -12.57
CA SER A 44 -3.26 -14.72 -12.02
C SER A 44 -4.01 -14.30 -10.75
N LEU A 45 -3.46 -13.35 -9.99
CA LEU A 45 -4.11 -12.71 -8.84
C LEU A 45 -5.00 -11.51 -9.22
N GLY A 46 -5.21 -11.27 -10.52
CA GLY A 46 -6.13 -10.25 -11.02
C GLY A 46 -5.53 -8.84 -11.20
N ALA A 47 -4.21 -8.69 -11.05
CA ALA A 47 -3.54 -7.44 -11.40
C ALA A 47 -3.69 -7.14 -12.90
N LYS A 48 -3.87 -5.87 -13.24
CA LYS A 48 -4.01 -5.42 -14.62
C LYS A 48 -2.69 -4.77 -15.05
N LEU A 49 -1.84 -5.58 -15.68
CA LEU A 49 -0.49 -5.20 -16.08
C LEU A 49 -0.33 -5.37 -17.59
N LYS A 50 0.68 -4.71 -18.15
CA LYS A 50 1.19 -4.95 -19.50
C LYS A 50 2.69 -5.15 -19.43
N LEU A 51 3.19 -6.26 -19.98
CA LEU A 51 4.59 -6.37 -20.34
C LEU A 51 4.84 -5.64 -21.66
N LEU A 52 5.91 -4.85 -21.69
CA LEU A 52 6.26 -3.96 -22.78
C LEU A 52 7.69 -4.27 -23.22
N THR A 53 7.89 -4.45 -24.53
CA THR A 53 9.22 -4.49 -25.12
C THR A 53 9.80 -3.07 -25.24
N PRO A 54 11.12 -2.91 -25.47
CA PRO A 54 11.72 -1.59 -25.65
C PRO A 54 11.07 -0.77 -26.78
N THR A 55 10.65 -1.43 -27.87
CA THR A 55 9.92 -0.78 -28.96
C THR A 55 8.54 -0.28 -28.51
N MET A 56 7.82 -1.07 -27.69
CA MET A 56 6.54 -0.65 -27.13
C MET A 56 6.69 0.50 -26.12
N LEU A 57 7.77 0.47 -25.33
CA LEU A 57 8.12 1.53 -24.39
C LEU A 57 8.35 2.86 -25.12
N ASN A 58 9.17 2.89 -26.16
CA ASN A 58 9.39 4.11 -26.96
C ASN A 58 8.10 4.66 -27.59
N LYS A 59 7.19 3.77 -28.01
CA LYS A 59 5.91 4.19 -28.57
C LYS A 59 4.98 4.81 -27.53
N GLN A 60 4.92 4.22 -26.34
CA GLN A 60 4.00 4.64 -25.28
C GLN A 60 4.57 5.79 -24.42
N PHE A 61 5.88 5.81 -24.23
CA PHE A 61 6.63 6.78 -23.44
C PHE A 61 7.80 7.35 -24.27
N PRO A 62 7.55 8.22 -25.26
CA PRO A 62 8.58 8.72 -26.18
C PRO A 62 9.70 9.54 -25.51
N TRP A 63 9.48 9.95 -24.26
CA TRP A 63 10.44 10.68 -23.43
C TRP A 63 11.40 9.77 -22.66
N LEU A 64 11.18 8.45 -22.63
CA LEU A 64 12.01 7.49 -21.90
C LEU A 64 13.15 6.98 -22.80
N ASN A 65 14.40 7.10 -22.35
CA ASN A 65 15.50 6.38 -23.01
C ASN A 65 15.40 4.88 -22.69
N THR A 66 15.34 4.04 -23.73
CA THR A 66 15.24 2.59 -23.61
C THR A 66 16.59 1.86 -23.64
N ASP A 67 17.70 2.58 -23.75
CA ASP A 67 19.04 1.97 -23.73
C ASP A 67 19.26 1.18 -22.43
N GLY A 68 19.64 -0.10 -22.57
CA GLY A 68 19.84 -1.01 -21.44
C GLY A 68 18.55 -1.55 -20.79
N ILE A 69 17.37 -1.14 -21.28
CA ILE A 69 16.07 -1.71 -20.87
C ILE A 69 15.74 -2.86 -21.82
N ALA A 70 15.55 -4.06 -21.27
CA ALA A 70 15.13 -5.24 -22.03
C ALA A 70 13.63 -5.50 -21.92
N ILE A 71 13.01 -5.12 -20.80
CA ILE A 71 11.59 -5.34 -20.53
C ILE A 71 11.03 -4.25 -19.63
N GLY A 72 9.77 -3.88 -19.86
CA GLY A 72 8.98 -3.04 -18.96
C GLY A 72 7.73 -3.76 -18.46
N CYS A 73 7.29 -3.48 -17.25
CA CYS A 73 5.98 -3.89 -16.72
C CYS A 73 5.22 -2.64 -16.29
N PHE A 74 4.08 -2.38 -16.91
CA PHE A 74 3.25 -1.21 -16.64
C PHE A 74 1.89 -1.60 -16.08
N GLY A 75 1.54 -1.08 -14.90
CA GLY A 75 0.21 -1.24 -14.34
C GLY A 75 -0.81 -0.31 -14.97
N VAL A 76 -1.88 -0.89 -15.53
CA VAL A 76 -2.87 -0.14 -16.33
C VAL A 76 -4.13 0.24 -15.56
N GLN A 77 -4.33 -0.32 -14.37
CA GLN A 77 -5.52 -0.06 -13.56
C GLN A 77 -5.24 -0.25 -12.08
N ASN A 78 -5.95 0.51 -11.24
CA ASN A 78 -5.87 0.44 -9.78
C ASN A 78 -4.47 0.71 -9.21
N GLU A 79 -3.68 1.49 -9.93
CA GLU A 79 -2.34 1.92 -9.56
C GLU A 79 -2.20 3.42 -9.82
N GLY A 80 -1.29 4.04 -9.07
CA GLY A 80 -1.14 5.48 -9.07
C GLY A 80 -0.64 5.99 -7.73
N TRP A 81 -0.66 7.32 -7.59
CA TRP A 81 -0.31 8.01 -6.35
C TRP A 81 -1.46 8.88 -5.90
N LEU A 82 -1.51 9.16 -4.60
CA LEU A 82 -2.45 10.06 -3.94
C LEU A 82 -1.70 11.01 -3.02
N ASP A 83 -2.41 12.00 -2.48
CA ASP A 83 -1.95 12.80 -1.36
C ASP A 83 -1.95 11.95 -0.07
N PRO A 84 -0.78 11.55 0.46
CA PRO A 84 -0.69 10.69 1.64
C PRO A 84 -1.20 11.38 2.91
N TRP A 85 -1.08 12.71 3.00
CA TRP A 85 -1.50 13.48 4.17
C TRP A 85 -3.03 13.59 4.21
N ALA A 86 -3.66 13.90 3.08
CA ALA A 86 -5.12 13.91 2.97
C ALA A 86 -5.70 12.52 3.28
N PHE A 87 -5.05 11.47 2.77
CA PHE A 87 -5.42 10.09 3.00
C PHE A 87 -5.34 9.66 4.48
N LEU A 88 -4.21 9.95 5.14
CA LEU A 88 -4.03 9.63 6.56
C LEU A 88 -5.00 10.44 7.44
N THR A 89 -5.21 11.71 7.10
CA THR A 89 -6.17 12.57 7.80
C THR A 89 -7.59 12.00 7.67
N ALA A 90 -8.00 11.58 6.48
CA ALA A 90 -9.30 10.92 6.26
C ALA A 90 -9.47 9.68 7.14
N PHE A 91 -8.46 8.80 7.19
CA PHE A 91 -8.45 7.62 8.05
C PHE A 91 -8.63 7.98 9.52
N ARG A 92 -7.85 8.96 10.00
CA ARG A 92 -7.94 9.44 11.38
C ARG A 92 -9.34 9.96 11.69
N GLN A 93 -9.94 10.75 10.80
CA GLN A 93 -11.27 11.31 11.02
C GLN A 93 -12.35 10.21 11.03
N LYS A 94 -12.29 9.24 10.11
CA LYS A 94 -13.25 8.12 10.12
C LYS A 94 -13.09 7.28 11.40
N ALA A 95 -11.87 6.99 11.84
CA ALA A 95 -11.64 6.27 13.10
C ALA A 95 -12.23 7.01 14.32
N LEU A 96 -12.00 8.34 14.41
CA LEU A 96 -12.60 9.19 15.45
C LEU A 96 -14.14 9.13 15.42
N SER A 97 -14.74 9.20 14.23
CA SER A 97 -16.20 9.10 14.08
C SER A 97 -16.79 7.76 14.53
N LEU A 98 -15.99 6.69 14.47
CA LEU A 98 -16.35 5.34 14.93
C LEU A 98 -16.07 5.12 16.42
N GLY A 99 -15.70 6.17 17.16
CA GLY A 99 -15.49 6.12 18.61
C GLY A 99 -14.09 5.73 19.06
N VAL A 100 -13.11 5.68 18.15
CA VAL A 100 -11.70 5.46 18.52
C VAL A 100 -11.19 6.67 19.30
N LEU A 101 -10.49 6.42 20.41
CA LEU A 101 -9.76 7.46 21.13
C LEU A 101 -8.40 7.69 20.47
N TYR A 102 -8.15 8.90 20.01
CA TYR A 102 -6.84 9.31 19.47
C TYR A 102 -6.08 10.13 20.51
N LEU A 103 -4.95 9.61 20.98
CA LEU A 103 -4.07 10.29 21.94
C LEU A 103 -2.80 10.73 21.21
N ASN A 104 -2.48 12.02 21.30
CA ASN A 104 -1.16 12.52 20.93
C ASN A 104 -0.32 12.61 22.21
N ALA A 105 0.42 11.55 22.49
CA ALA A 105 1.18 11.37 23.71
C ALA A 105 2.39 10.48 23.43
N GLU A 106 3.43 10.57 24.26
CA GLU A 106 4.61 9.72 24.13
C GLU A 106 4.39 8.40 24.88
N LEU A 107 4.67 7.27 24.22
CA LEU A 107 4.60 5.96 24.87
C LEU A 107 5.80 5.80 25.81
N VAL A 108 5.54 5.84 27.12
CA VAL A 108 6.58 5.76 28.16
C VAL A 108 6.70 4.37 28.79
N GLY A 109 5.75 3.47 28.52
CA GLY A 109 5.83 2.10 29.01
C GLY A 109 4.56 1.30 28.77
N PHE A 110 4.53 0.11 29.37
CA PHE A 110 3.35 -0.74 29.37
C PHE A 110 3.15 -1.37 30.74
N ASP A 111 1.91 -1.42 31.19
CA ASP A 111 1.51 -2.32 32.26
C ASP A 111 1.54 -3.75 31.74
N LYS A 112 2.07 -4.65 32.57
CA LYS A 112 2.13 -6.08 32.29
C LYS A 112 1.16 -6.79 33.21
N ALA A 113 0.24 -7.55 32.62
CA ALA A 113 -0.60 -8.49 33.34
C ALA A 113 -0.01 -9.90 33.25
N LYS A 114 -0.23 -10.70 34.29
CA LYS A 114 0.07 -12.14 34.24
C LYS A 114 -1.15 -12.87 33.72
N ARG A 115 -1.01 -13.55 32.59
CA ARG A 115 -2.01 -14.50 32.11
C ARG A 115 -1.61 -15.90 32.59
N ILE A 116 -2.54 -16.58 33.23
CA ILE A 116 -2.38 -17.97 33.65
C ILE A 116 -3.16 -18.83 32.66
N TRP A 117 -2.45 -19.69 31.95
CA TRP A 117 -3.01 -20.64 31.01
C TRP A 117 -3.59 -21.86 31.75
N ALA A 118 -4.49 -22.60 31.09
CA ALA A 118 -5.18 -23.74 31.69
C ALA A 118 -4.23 -24.89 32.09
N ASP A 119 -3.04 -24.95 31.50
CA ASP A 119 -1.95 -25.88 31.83
C ASP A 119 -1.06 -25.39 32.99
N GLY A 120 -1.38 -24.23 33.59
CA GLY A 120 -0.63 -23.62 34.68
C GLY A 120 0.51 -22.71 34.23
N THR A 121 0.76 -22.57 32.92
CA THR A 121 1.80 -21.68 32.41
C THR A 121 1.46 -20.22 32.70
N ILE A 122 2.43 -19.45 33.22
CA ILE A 122 2.26 -18.02 33.50
C ILE A 122 3.04 -17.20 32.47
N GLU A 123 2.35 -16.36 31.73
CA GLU A 123 2.93 -15.48 30.72
C GLU A 123 2.67 -14.01 31.07
N ASN A 124 3.69 -13.16 30.90
CA ASN A 124 3.51 -11.72 31.03
C ASN A 124 2.98 -11.17 29.70
N GLN A 125 1.74 -10.68 29.71
CA GLN A 125 1.11 -10.04 28.55
C GLN A 125 1.04 -8.52 28.75
N LEU A 126 1.27 -7.77 27.68
CA LEU A 126 1.04 -6.32 27.68
C LEU A 126 -0.47 -6.07 27.85
N ASP A 127 -0.85 -5.26 28.84
CA ASP A 127 -2.25 -4.96 29.15
C ASP A 127 -2.61 -3.53 28.70
N LYS A 128 -1.87 -2.54 29.20
CA LYS A 128 -2.16 -1.12 28.93
C LYS A 128 -0.90 -0.37 28.54
N ALA A 129 -1.02 0.52 27.56
CA ALA A 129 0.01 1.50 27.23
C ALA A 129 -0.02 2.63 28.26
N LEU A 130 1.16 2.96 28.80
CA LEU A 130 1.38 4.13 29.64
C LEU A 130 1.90 5.25 28.73
N VAL A 131 1.23 6.40 28.76
CA VAL A 131 1.55 7.53 27.90
C VAL A 131 1.72 8.82 28.71
N SER A 132 2.66 9.68 28.31
CA SER A 132 2.92 10.99 28.92
C SER A 132 2.46 12.15 28.05
#